data_AF-A0A3C0K9J6-F1
#
_entry.id   AF-A0A3C0K9J6-F1
#
_cell.length_a   1.000
_cell.length_b   1.000
_cell.length_c   1.000
_cell.angle_alpha   90.00
_cell.angle_beta   90.00
_cell.angle_gamma   90.00
#
_symmetry.space_group_name_H-M   'P 1'
#
loop_
_entity.id
_entity.type
_entity.pdbx_description
1 polymer ?
#
loop_
_entity_poly.entity_id
_entity_poly.type
_entity_poly.pdbx_seq_one_letter_code
_entity_poly.pdbx_strand_id
1 'polypeptide(L)'
;GPRKVILVFLAVAVAGCAGFALASEFAGLLVARVVVGMGVSACLMAPLTGYRRWLRPELQLRANAWMLMTGSMGTVASTLPVQWLMPVTGWRGIFWVLALMLVLSMLIIACTVPAWSSGSASPAARPAAPGRPPMSYGDIWRHPYFRMMVPVGLVNYGGMLAVQTLWAGPWMVRVGGASAEVAAVGLFGISLCLLIAFWLWGVVTPALARRGISTERLIGIGMPLSLLALAAAIVLGPAAGWPYWAAFCVSCTCASLAQPAVAMAMPAQAAGRALSAYNLAIFSGVFMAQWG
;
A
#
# COMPACT_ATOMS: atom_id res chain seq x y z
N GLY A 1 17.57 -5.50 16.04
CA GLY A 1 17.23 -4.10 15.71
C GLY A 1 16.69 -4.02 14.28
N PRO A 2 15.94 -2.97 13.92
CA PRO A 2 15.20 -2.82 12.67
C PRO A 2 16.07 -3.00 11.42
N ARG A 3 17.35 -2.57 11.44
CA ARG A 3 18.30 -2.78 10.34
C ARG A 3 18.54 -4.26 10.02
N LYS A 4 18.68 -5.13 11.04
CA LYS A 4 18.88 -6.56 10.81
C LYS A 4 17.59 -7.21 10.28
N VAL A 5 16.44 -6.81 10.83
CA VAL A 5 15.14 -7.34 10.41
C VAL A 5 14.87 -6.99 8.95
N ILE A 6 15.02 -5.72 8.56
CA ILE A 6 14.77 -5.30 7.17
C ILE A 6 15.71 -6.00 6.19
N LEU A 7 17.00 -6.17 6.51
CA LEU A 7 17.95 -6.87 5.64
C LEU A 7 17.62 -8.36 5.49
N VAL A 8 17.23 -9.06 6.57
CA VAL A 8 16.82 -10.47 6.48
C VAL A 8 15.57 -10.61 5.62
N PHE A 9 14.59 -9.74 5.81
CA PHE A 9 13.35 -9.75 5.02
C PHE A 9 13.59 -9.41 3.53
N LEU A 10 14.45 -8.43 3.23
CA LEU A 10 14.88 -8.14 1.87
C LEU A 10 15.65 -9.31 1.24
N ALA A 11 16.48 -10.03 1.99
CA ALA A 11 17.15 -11.24 1.49
C ALA A 11 16.14 -12.31 1.09
N VAL A 12 15.07 -12.49 1.87
CA VAL A 12 13.94 -13.37 1.52
C VAL A 12 13.25 -12.88 0.25
N ALA A 13 13.03 -11.57 0.09
CA ALA A 13 12.45 -11.01 -1.13
C ALA A 13 13.34 -11.27 -2.38
N VAL A 14 14.66 -11.11 -2.26
CA VAL A 14 15.64 -11.42 -3.32
C VAL A 14 15.57 -12.90 -3.69
N ALA A 15 15.55 -13.80 -2.70
CA ALA A 15 15.42 -15.23 -2.93
C ALA A 15 14.08 -15.57 -3.63
N GLY A 16 13.00 -14.90 -3.25
CA GLY A 16 11.70 -15.02 -3.92
C GLY A 16 11.74 -14.55 -5.38
N CYS A 17 12.39 -13.42 -5.68
CA CYS A 17 12.54 -12.92 -7.05
C CYS A 17 13.39 -13.87 -7.91
N ALA A 18 14.51 -14.37 -7.37
CA ALA A 18 15.35 -15.35 -8.06
C ALA A 18 14.59 -16.68 -8.27
N GLY A 19 13.85 -17.15 -7.26
CA GLY A 19 12.98 -18.32 -7.35
C GLY A 19 11.90 -18.16 -8.42
N PHE A 20 11.28 -16.98 -8.52
CA PHE A 20 10.27 -16.68 -9.55
C PHE A 20 10.92 -16.67 -10.94
N ALA A 21 12.11 -16.08 -11.06
CA ALA A 21 12.86 -16.03 -12.31
C ALA A 21 13.40 -17.39 -12.76
N LEU A 22 13.54 -18.37 -11.87
CA LEU A 22 14.03 -19.71 -12.17
C LEU A 22 12.90 -20.73 -12.38
N ALA A 23 11.76 -20.55 -11.69
CA ALA A 23 10.63 -21.47 -11.73
C ALA A 23 10.13 -21.74 -13.16
N SER A 24 9.84 -23.00 -13.44
CA SER A 24 9.26 -23.52 -14.68
C SER A 24 7.82 -23.99 -14.51
N GLU A 25 7.39 -24.24 -13.26
CA GLU A 25 6.07 -24.77 -12.93
C GLU A 25 5.25 -23.76 -12.13
N PHE A 26 3.92 -23.85 -12.26
CA PHE A 26 2.98 -22.97 -11.57
C PHE A 26 3.15 -23.00 -10.04
N ALA A 27 3.36 -24.18 -9.46
CA ALA A 27 3.59 -24.32 -8.01
C ALA A 27 4.85 -23.56 -7.56
N GLY A 28 5.92 -23.61 -8.35
CA GLY A 28 7.15 -22.86 -8.08
C GLY A 28 6.94 -21.34 -8.15
N LEU A 29 6.17 -20.86 -9.14
CA LEU A 29 5.81 -19.44 -9.26
C LEU A 29 4.94 -18.96 -8.09
N LEU A 30 4.00 -19.78 -7.63
CA LEU A 30 3.14 -19.48 -6.50
C LEU A 30 3.95 -19.38 -5.20
N VAL A 31 4.81 -20.36 -4.92
CA VAL A 31 5.69 -20.35 -3.75
C VAL A 31 6.61 -19.13 -3.79
N ALA A 32 7.21 -18.85 -4.95
CA ALA A 32 8.07 -17.67 -5.11
C ALA A 32 7.32 -16.36 -4.86
N ARG A 33 6.06 -16.22 -5.32
CA ARG A 33 5.19 -15.06 -5.01
C ARG A 33 4.94 -14.90 -3.52
N VAL A 34 4.67 -15.99 -2.80
CA VAL A 34 4.47 -15.98 -1.34
C VAL A 34 5.75 -15.54 -0.63
N VAL A 35 6.91 -16.05 -1.06
CA VAL A 35 8.22 -15.68 -0.51
C VAL A 35 8.54 -14.21 -0.74
N VAL A 36 8.31 -13.68 -1.96
CA VAL A 36 8.46 -12.25 -2.24
C VAL A 36 7.56 -11.41 -1.32
N GLY A 37 6.29 -11.79 -1.19
CA GLY A 37 5.32 -11.11 -0.33
C GLY A 37 5.75 -11.09 1.15
N MET A 38 6.21 -12.22 1.67
CA MET A 38 6.76 -12.30 3.03
C MET A 38 7.96 -11.38 3.19
N GLY A 39 8.88 -11.35 2.22
CA GLY A 39 10.07 -10.51 2.27
C GLY A 39 9.76 -9.00 2.27
N VAL A 40 8.80 -8.55 1.46
CA VAL A 40 8.47 -7.11 1.40
C VAL A 40 7.59 -6.62 2.55
N SER A 41 6.99 -7.52 3.35
CA SER A 41 6.09 -7.17 4.45
C SER A 41 6.73 -6.24 5.51
N ALA A 42 8.03 -6.39 5.75
CA ALA A 42 8.77 -5.57 6.70
C ALA A 42 9.13 -4.17 6.16
N CYS A 43 9.04 -3.93 4.85
CA CYS A 43 9.49 -2.70 4.21
C CYS A 43 8.70 -1.46 4.64
N LEU A 44 7.44 -1.62 5.07
CA LEU A 44 6.64 -0.49 5.56
C LEU A 44 6.87 -0.22 7.06
N MET A 45 6.89 -1.28 7.89
CA MET A 45 6.87 -1.15 9.35
C MET A 45 8.26 -0.91 9.95
N ALA A 46 9.32 -1.47 9.34
CA ALA A 46 10.67 -1.32 9.85
C ALA A 46 11.19 0.13 9.75
N PRO A 47 11.01 0.87 8.64
CA PRO A 47 11.43 2.27 8.54
C PRO A 47 10.63 3.19 9.47
N LEU A 48 9.31 2.99 9.60
CA LEU A 48 8.47 3.76 10.53
C LEU A 48 8.96 3.62 11.99
N THR A 49 9.37 2.41 12.37
CA THR A 49 9.96 2.16 13.70
C THR A 49 11.33 2.83 13.85
N GLY A 50 12.15 2.84 12.79
CA GLY A 50 13.42 3.55 12.75
C GLY A 50 13.26 5.07 12.88
N TYR A 51 12.36 5.67 12.09
CA TYR A 51 12.08 7.11 12.10
C TYR A 51 11.68 7.61 13.48
N ARG A 52 10.82 6.87 14.18
CA ARG A 52 10.39 7.22 15.55
C ARG A 52 11.54 7.31 16.55
N ARG A 53 12.64 6.58 16.31
CA ARG A 53 13.79 6.53 17.22
C ARG A 53 14.94 7.44 16.81
N TRP A 54 15.18 7.60 15.51
CA TRP A 54 16.33 8.34 14.98
C TRP A 54 16.01 9.79 14.61
N LEU A 55 14.76 10.11 14.30
CA LEU A 55 14.38 11.44 13.80
C LEU A 55 13.56 12.21 14.84
N ARG A 56 13.76 13.53 14.85
CA ARG A 56 12.87 14.46 15.58
C ARG A 56 11.45 14.42 14.99
N PRO A 57 10.40 14.72 15.77
CA PRO A 57 9.02 14.67 15.30
C PRO A 57 8.76 15.43 13.98
N GLU A 58 9.38 16.60 13.77
CA GLU A 58 9.20 17.35 12.51
C GLU A 58 9.81 16.62 11.30
N LEU A 59 10.93 15.93 11.50
CA LEU A 59 11.60 15.12 10.47
C LEU A 59 10.88 13.79 10.21
N GLN A 60 10.18 13.23 11.20
CA GLN A 60 9.40 11.99 11.04
C GLN A 60 8.26 12.17 10.03
N LEU A 61 7.53 13.28 10.11
CA LEU A 61 6.45 13.57 9.18
C LEU A 61 6.98 13.71 7.74
N ARG A 62 8.10 14.43 7.57
CA ARG A 62 8.76 14.59 6.27
C ARG A 62 9.28 13.26 5.71
N ALA A 63 9.93 12.45 6.54
CA ALA A 63 10.46 11.15 6.12
C ALA A 63 9.33 10.18 5.73
N ASN A 64 8.23 10.16 6.47
CA ASN A 64 7.06 9.37 6.13
C ASN A 64 6.43 9.82 4.80
N ALA A 65 6.31 11.14 4.58
CA ALA A 65 5.82 11.68 3.31
C ALA A 65 6.72 11.29 2.12
N TRP A 66 8.04 11.38 2.27
CA TRP A 66 8.99 10.92 1.25
C TRP A 66 8.91 9.40 1.00
N MET A 67 8.73 8.61 2.05
CA MET A 67 8.56 7.15 1.94
C MET A 67 7.30 6.79 1.15
N LEU A 68 6.18 7.47 1.42
CA LEU A 68 4.94 7.25 0.66
C LEU A 68 5.06 7.75 -0.78
N MET A 69 5.72 8.91 -1.00
CA MET A 69 5.89 9.47 -2.33
C MET A 69 6.78 8.59 -3.22
N THR A 70 7.87 8.05 -2.67
CA THR A 70 8.71 7.06 -3.36
C THR A 70 7.95 5.75 -3.64
N GLY A 71 7.08 5.32 -2.73
CA GLY A 71 6.16 4.19 -2.96
C GLY A 71 5.23 4.42 -4.15
N SER A 72 4.57 5.58 -4.22
CA SER A 72 3.69 5.94 -5.34
C SER A 72 4.45 6.07 -6.66
N MET A 73 5.66 6.64 -6.66
CA MET A 73 6.54 6.66 -7.83
C MET A 73 6.88 5.24 -8.31
N GLY A 74 7.09 4.30 -7.38
CA GLY A 74 7.28 2.89 -7.70
C GLY A 74 6.09 2.26 -8.42
N THR A 75 4.85 2.55 -7.98
CA THR A 75 3.62 2.10 -8.65
C THR A 75 3.49 2.67 -10.06
N VAL A 76 3.86 3.92 -10.27
CA VAL A 76 3.85 4.53 -11.62
C VAL A 76 4.94 3.90 -12.50
N ALA A 77 6.15 3.72 -11.96
CA ALA A 77 7.28 3.14 -12.66
C ALA A 77 7.09 1.64 -13.00
N SER A 78 6.22 0.93 -12.29
CA SER A 78 5.92 -0.48 -12.58
C SER A 78 4.95 -0.69 -13.74
N THR A 79 4.43 0.39 -14.37
CA THR A 79 3.50 0.31 -15.50
C THR A 79 4.22 0.40 -16.85
N LEU A 80 4.37 1.60 -17.43
CA LEU A 80 4.96 1.81 -18.75
C LEU A 80 6.41 1.31 -18.88
N PRO A 81 7.33 1.59 -17.94
CA PRO A 81 8.72 1.11 -18.05
C PRO A 81 8.81 -0.42 -18.09
N VAL A 82 8.01 -1.11 -17.28
CA VAL A 82 7.96 -2.57 -17.26
C VAL A 82 7.35 -3.11 -18.55
N GLN A 83 6.33 -2.44 -19.09
CA GLN A 83 5.73 -2.80 -20.37
C GLN A 83 6.72 -2.67 -21.55
N TRP A 84 7.59 -1.66 -21.55
CA TRP A 84 8.65 -1.53 -22.56
C TRP A 84 9.76 -2.56 -22.39
N LEU A 85 10.04 -2.97 -21.15
CA LEU A 85 11.09 -3.96 -20.85
C LEU A 85 10.62 -5.42 -21.09
N MET A 86 9.31 -5.67 -21.03
CA MET A 86 8.67 -6.96 -21.32
C MET A 86 9.08 -7.58 -22.66
N PRO A 87 8.98 -6.90 -23.82
CA PRO A 87 9.36 -7.50 -25.10
C PRO A 87 10.86 -7.77 -25.25
N VAL A 88 11.72 -7.02 -24.55
CA VAL A 88 13.18 -7.14 -24.66
C VAL A 88 13.73 -8.25 -23.76
N THR A 89 13.29 -8.30 -22.50
CA THR A 89 13.88 -9.16 -21.46
C THR A 89 12.97 -10.32 -21.04
N GLY A 90 11.73 -10.31 -21.52
CA GLY A 90 10.67 -11.20 -21.01
C GLY A 90 10.34 -10.93 -19.54
N TRP A 91 9.39 -11.69 -19.01
CA TRP A 91 9.02 -11.60 -17.60
C TRP A 91 10.16 -12.07 -16.67
N ARG A 92 10.99 -13.05 -17.10
CA ARG A 92 12.12 -13.56 -16.28
C ARG A 92 13.21 -12.51 -16.07
N GLY A 93 13.56 -11.75 -17.10
CA GLY A 93 14.56 -10.69 -16.99
C GLY A 93 14.14 -9.58 -16.04
N ILE A 94 12.85 -9.22 -16.03
CA ILE A 94 12.28 -8.24 -15.09
C ILE A 94 12.51 -8.67 -13.63
N PHE A 95 12.30 -9.94 -13.29
CA PHE A 95 12.53 -10.44 -11.93
C PHE A 95 14.01 -10.45 -11.53
N TRP A 96 14.93 -10.67 -12.47
CA TRP A 96 16.37 -10.52 -12.21
C TRP A 96 16.78 -9.07 -11.97
N VAL A 97 16.25 -8.13 -12.77
CA VAL A 97 16.47 -6.69 -12.56
C VAL A 97 15.92 -6.27 -11.19
N LEU A 98 14.72 -6.73 -10.81
CA LEU A 98 14.15 -6.48 -9.49
C LEU A 98 15.01 -7.05 -8.37
N ALA A 99 15.51 -8.29 -8.50
CA ALA A 99 16.41 -8.90 -7.53
C ALA A 99 17.69 -8.05 -7.35
N LEU A 100 18.28 -7.57 -8.46
CA LEU A 100 19.45 -6.70 -8.43
C LEU A 100 19.16 -5.37 -7.73
N MET A 101 18.02 -4.73 -8.02
CA MET A 101 17.63 -3.49 -7.35
C MET A 101 17.38 -3.67 -5.85
N LEU A 102 16.82 -4.82 -5.43
CA LEU A 102 16.66 -5.16 -4.02
C LEU A 102 18.02 -5.35 -3.33
N VAL A 103 18.97 -6.03 -3.97
CA VAL A 103 20.35 -6.18 -3.45
C VAL A 103 21.04 -4.83 -3.33
N LEU A 104 20.92 -3.96 -4.35
CA LEU A 104 21.48 -2.61 -4.28
C LEU A 104 20.86 -1.80 -3.13
N SER A 105 19.54 -1.91 -2.94
CA SER A 105 18.84 -1.29 -1.83
C SER A 105 19.34 -1.83 -0.48
N MET A 106 19.60 -3.14 -0.36
CA MET A 106 20.19 -3.74 0.83
C MET A 106 21.59 -3.18 1.12
N LEU A 107 22.43 -3.04 0.10
CA LEU A 107 23.78 -2.46 0.23
C LEU A 107 23.70 -1.01 0.71
N ILE A 108 22.84 -0.20 0.10
CA ILE A 108 22.62 1.19 0.52
C ILE A 108 22.18 1.23 1.99
N ILE A 109 21.20 0.40 2.39
CA ILE A 109 20.73 0.33 3.78
C ILE A 109 21.86 -0.11 4.72
N ALA A 110 22.66 -1.11 4.35
CA ALA A 110 23.75 -1.61 5.16
C ALA A 110 24.84 -0.56 5.39
N CYS A 111 25.16 0.24 4.36
CA CYS A 111 26.18 1.29 4.41
C CYS A 111 25.69 2.59 5.07
N THR A 112 24.43 2.98 4.84
CA THR A 112 23.91 4.30 5.29
C THR A 112 23.21 4.24 6.65
N VAL A 113 22.61 3.12 7.03
CA VAL A 113 21.84 3.04 8.27
C VAL A 113 22.76 2.75 9.45
N PRO A 114 22.82 3.66 10.44
CA PRO A 114 23.67 3.50 11.62
C PRO A 114 23.39 2.17 12.32
N ALA A 115 24.45 1.55 12.85
CA ALA A 115 24.30 0.35 13.66
C ALA A 115 23.40 0.66 14.87
N TRP A 116 22.49 -0.27 15.18
CA TRP A 116 21.64 -0.14 16.36
C TRP A 116 22.50 -0.21 17.61
N SER A 117 22.84 0.94 18.20
CA SER A 117 23.52 0.97 19.49
C SER A 117 22.52 0.63 20.59
N SER A 118 22.82 -0.41 21.36
CA SER A 118 22.04 -0.88 22.50
C SER A 118 22.02 0.13 23.67
N GLY A 119 22.79 1.23 23.58
CA GLY A 119 23.07 2.14 24.68
C GLY A 119 22.24 3.43 24.77
N SER A 120 21.47 3.82 23.74
CA SER A 120 20.59 4.99 23.89
C SER A 120 19.25 4.56 24.46
N ALA A 121 19.13 4.64 25.78
CA ALA A 121 17.84 4.64 26.46
C ALA A 121 16.92 5.64 25.74
N SER A 122 15.71 5.19 25.43
CA SER A 122 14.73 5.99 24.74
C SER A 122 14.37 7.23 25.58
N PRO A 123 14.45 8.47 25.06
CA PRO A 123 13.81 9.61 25.73
C PRO A 123 12.28 9.57 25.57
N ALA A 124 11.74 8.68 24.72
CA ALA A 124 10.35 8.69 24.28
C ALA A 124 9.58 7.38 24.52
N ALA A 125 10.22 6.32 25.03
CA ALA A 125 9.53 5.33 25.84
C ALA A 125 9.27 6.01 27.19
N ARG A 126 8.37 7.00 27.19
CA ARG A 126 7.63 7.32 28.42
C ARG A 126 7.14 5.96 28.93
N PRO A 127 7.49 5.56 30.16
CA PRO A 127 6.84 4.43 30.79
C PRO A 127 5.36 4.64 30.57
N ALA A 128 4.66 3.63 30.05
CA ALA A 128 3.21 3.63 30.10
C ALA A 128 2.84 4.03 31.53
N ALA A 129 2.03 5.09 31.69
CA ALA A 129 1.59 5.51 33.01
C ALA A 129 1.14 4.24 33.77
N PRO A 130 1.66 4.00 34.99
CA PRO A 130 1.38 2.78 35.71
C PRO A 130 -0.13 2.71 35.95
N GLY A 131 -0.82 1.77 35.29
CA GLY A 131 -2.23 1.53 35.58
C GLY A 131 -3.16 1.08 34.45
N ARG A 132 -2.75 1.05 33.17
CA ARG A 132 -3.58 0.44 32.11
C ARG A 132 -2.81 -0.58 31.28
N PRO A 133 -3.32 -1.83 31.16
CA PRO A 133 -2.70 -2.82 30.28
C PRO A 133 -2.69 -2.27 28.85
N PRO A 134 -1.59 -2.47 28.10
CA PRO A 134 -1.53 -2.05 26.71
C PRO A 134 -2.62 -2.76 25.92
N MET A 135 -3.51 -1.97 25.32
CA MET A 135 -4.67 -2.47 24.54
C MET A 135 -4.24 -3.58 23.57
N SER A 136 -4.77 -4.78 23.76
CA SER A 136 -4.42 -5.97 22.97
C SER A 136 -5.03 -5.89 21.57
N TYR A 137 -4.57 -6.74 20.64
CA TYR A 137 -5.22 -6.85 19.33
C TYR A 137 -6.72 -7.16 19.49
N GLY A 138 -7.10 -8.01 20.45
CA GLY A 138 -8.51 -8.33 20.72
C GLY A 138 -9.36 -7.11 21.09
N ASP A 139 -8.79 -6.15 21.82
CA ASP A 139 -9.49 -4.92 22.21
C ASP A 139 -9.68 -3.98 21.02
N ILE A 140 -8.69 -3.93 20.11
CA ILE A 140 -8.75 -3.16 18.87
C ILE A 140 -9.85 -3.71 17.95
N TRP A 141 -9.90 -5.03 17.76
CA TRP A 141 -10.93 -5.69 16.95
C TRP A 141 -12.34 -5.53 17.52
N ARG A 142 -12.47 -5.37 18.85
CA ARG A 142 -13.74 -5.11 19.52
C ARG A 142 -14.16 -3.64 19.51
N HIS A 143 -13.24 -2.72 19.22
CA HIS A 143 -13.53 -1.30 19.26
C HIS A 143 -14.61 -0.91 18.22
N PRO A 144 -15.70 -0.24 18.61
CA PRO A 144 -16.83 0.07 17.71
C PRO A 144 -16.40 0.81 16.44
N TYR A 145 -15.53 1.81 16.59
CA TYR A 145 -15.00 2.57 15.47
C TYR A 145 -14.17 1.71 14.50
N PHE A 146 -13.36 0.78 15.03
CA PHE A 146 -12.56 -0.10 14.19
C PHE A 146 -13.47 -1.03 13.38
N ARG A 147 -14.46 -1.64 14.03
CA ARG A 147 -15.45 -2.50 13.36
C ARG A 147 -16.25 -1.76 12.29
N MET A 148 -16.57 -0.49 12.51
CA MET A 148 -17.25 0.34 11.50
C MET A 148 -16.37 0.61 10.27
N MET A 149 -15.06 0.77 10.48
CA MET A 149 -14.11 1.07 9.41
C MET A 149 -13.60 -0.17 8.67
N VAL A 150 -13.68 -1.36 9.26
CA VAL A 150 -13.21 -2.62 8.65
C VAL A 150 -13.87 -2.89 7.29
N PRO A 151 -15.21 -2.83 7.11
CA PRO A 151 -15.83 -3.04 5.80
C PRO A 151 -15.38 -2.04 4.74
N VAL A 152 -15.13 -0.78 5.14
CA VAL A 152 -14.62 0.26 4.24
C VAL A 152 -13.22 -0.11 3.73
N GLY A 153 -12.35 -0.59 4.63
CA GLY A 153 -11.00 -1.04 4.27
C GLY A 153 -11.00 -2.33 3.45
N LEU A 154 -11.80 -3.31 3.87
CA LEU A 154 -11.89 -4.65 3.28
C LEU A 154 -12.50 -4.61 1.88
N VAL A 155 -13.69 -4.00 1.74
CA VAL A 155 -14.47 -4.06 0.50
C VAL A 155 -14.12 -2.91 -0.44
N ASN A 156 -14.21 -1.66 0.04
CA ASN A 156 -14.03 -0.50 -0.84
C ASN A 156 -12.56 -0.28 -1.20
N TYR A 157 -11.71 -0.16 -0.19
CA TYR A 157 -10.28 0.12 -0.43
C TYR A 157 -9.54 -1.12 -0.96
N GLY A 158 -9.79 -2.30 -0.36
CA GLY A 158 -9.26 -3.58 -0.84
C GLY A 158 -9.75 -3.91 -2.26
N GLY A 159 -11.03 -3.71 -2.56
CA GLY A 159 -11.59 -3.90 -3.90
C GLY A 159 -10.99 -2.93 -4.92
N MET A 160 -10.83 -1.66 -4.58
CA MET A 160 -10.14 -0.68 -5.41
C MET A 160 -8.71 -1.13 -5.75
N LEU A 161 -7.94 -1.57 -4.76
CA LEU A 161 -6.58 -2.06 -4.96
C LEU A 161 -6.56 -3.33 -5.82
N ALA A 162 -7.48 -4.27 -5.62
CA ALA A 162 -7.59 -5.46 -6.46
C ALA A 162 -7.89 -5.09 -7.92
N VAL A 163 -8.83 -4.17 -8.15
CA VAL A 163 -9.16 -3.67 -9.48
C VAL A 163 -7.96 -3.01 -10.12
N GLN A 164 -7.31 -2.08 -9.42
CA GLN A 164 -6.16 -1.34 -9.93
C GLN A 164 -4.98 -2.24 -10.29
N THR A 165 -4.67 -3.23 -9.44
CA THR A 165 -3.42 -4.01 -9.55
C THR A 165 -3.56 -5.25 -10.41
N LEU A 166 -4.75 -5.85 -10.50
CA LEU A 166 -4.95 -7.11 -11.21
C LEU A 166 -6.01 -7.02 -12.31
N TRP A 167 -7.17 -6.44 -12.05
CA TRP A 167 -8.31 -6.58 -12.96
C TRP A 167 -8.40 -5.52 -14.06
N ALA A 168 -7.97 -4.29 -13.80
CA ALA A 168 -8.12 -3.18 -14.74
C ALA A 168 -7.40 -3.44 -16.07
N GLY A 169 -6.16 -3.95 -16.03
CA GLY A 169 -5.39 -4.29 -17.24
C GLY A 169 -6.08 -5.36 -18.10
N PRO A 170 -6.32 -6.57 -17.57
CA PRO A 170 -7.01 -7.65 -18.28
C PRO A 170 -8.42 -7.26 -18.74
N TRP A 171 -9.17 -6.47 -17.98
CA TRP A 171 -10.49 -6.00 -18.39
C TRP A 171 -10.41 -5.12 -19.64
N MET A 172 -9.49 -4.16 -19.67
CA MET A 172 -9.28 -3.31 -20.85
C MET A 172 -8.91 -4.12 -22.09
N VAL A 173 -8.10 -5.16 -21.94
CA VAL A 173 -7.68 -6.02 -23.06
C VAL A 173 -8.80 -6.97 -23.49
N ARG A 174 -9.40 -7.72 -22.56
CA ARG A 174 -10.35 -8.80 -22.87
C ARG A 174 -11.77 -8.30 -23.14
N VAL A 175 -12.21 -7.27 -22.44
CA VAL A 175 -13.58 -6.73 -22.56
C VAL A 175 -13.60 -5.49 -23.44
N GLY A 176 -12.63 -4.59 -23.26
CA GLY A 176 -12.51 -3.37 -24.07
C GLY A 176 -11.87 -3.61 -25.45
N GLY A 177 -11.29 -4.79 -25.71
CA GLY A 177 -10.59 -5.10 -26.96
C GLY A 177 -9.31 -4.27 -27.17
N ALA A 178 -8.81 -3.60 -26.13
CA ALA A 178 -7.64 -2.74 -26.23
C ALA A 178 -6.34 -3.54 -26.37
N SER A 179 -5.34 -2.97 -27.06
CA SER A 179 -4.00 -3.55 -27.09
C SER A 179 -3.35 -3.48 -25.69
N ALA A 180 -2.37 -4.36 -25.44
CA ALA A 180 -1.63 -4.36 -24.17
C ALA A 180 -0.92 -3.01 -23.90
N GLU A 181 -0.51 -2.31 -24.96
CA GLU A 181 0.08 -0.98 -24.86
C GLU A 181 -0.94 0.08 -24.40
N VAL A 182 -2.14 0.08 -24.98
CA VAL A 182 -3.23 0.98 -24.56
C VAL A 182 -3.66 0.67 -23.12
N ALA A 183 -3.70 -0.60 -22.72
CA ALA A 183 -3.98 -0.98 -21.34
C ALA A 183 -2.89 -0.49 -20.36
N ALA A 184 -1.61 -0.56 -20.73
CA ALA A 184 -0.51 -0.04 -19.93
C ALA A 184 -0.57 1.49 -19.78
N VAL A 185 -0.89 2.23 -20.86
CA VAL A 185 -1.14 3.68 -20.81
C VAL A 185 -2.33 3.99 -19.89
N GLY A 186 -3.38 3.17 -19.94
CA GLY A 186 -4.53 3.30 -19.04
C GLY A 186 -4.17 3.10 -17.58
N LEU A 187 -3.42 2.04 -17.25
CA LEU A 187 -2.92 1.79 -15.89
C LEU A 187 -2.00 2.91 -15.38
N PHE A 188 -1.16 3.45 -16.25
CA PHE A 188 -0.35 4.64 -15.95
C PHE A 188 -1.24 5.85 -15.66
N GLY A 189 -2.25 6.10 -16.50
CA GLY A 189 -3.23 7.18 -16.31
C GLY A 189 -3.98 7.05 -14.98
N ILE A 190 -4.45 5.85 -14.64
CA ILE A 190 -5.09 5.55 -13.35
C ILE A 190 -4.12 5.87 -12.19
N SER A 191 -2.87 5.43 -12.28
CA SER A 191 -1.85 5.66 -11.25
C SER A 191 -1.53 7.15 -11.09
N LEU A 192 -1.49 7.90 -12.19
CA LEU A 192 -1.28 9.35 -12.19
C LEU A 192 -2.48 10.08 -11.56
N CYS A 193 -3.71 9.72 -11.92
CA CYS A 193 -4.92 10.27 -11.30
C CYS A 193 -4.95 10.01 -9.80
N LEU A 194 -4.53 8.83 -9.35
CA LEU A 194 -4.42 8.50 -7.92
C LEU A 194 -3.34 9.31 -7.22
N LEU A 195 -2.18 9.50 -7.85
CA LEU A 195 -1.12 10.36 -7.31
C LEU A 195 -1.64 11.79 -7.09
N ILE A 196 -2.33 12.35 -8.09
CA ILE A 196 -2.96 13.67 -8.00
C ILE A 196 -4.03 13.69 -6.92
N ALA A 197 -4.87 12.66 -6.82
CA ALA A 197 -5.92 12.56 -5.80
C ALA A 197 -5.34 12.51 -4.39
N PHE A 198 -4.30 11.71 -4.13
CA PHE A 198 -3.63 11.65 -2.83
C PHE A 198 -2.94 12.98 -2.49
N TRP A 199 -2.31 13.63 -3.47
CA TRP A 199 -1.74 14.95 -3.29
C TRP A 199 -2.81 15.99 -2.93
N LEU A 200 -3.93 15.98 -3.66
CA LEU A 200 -5.08 16.86 -3.40
C LEU A 200 -5.63 16.62 -1.99
N TRP A 201 -5.82 15.37 -1.57
CA TRP A 201 -6.22 15.04 -0.20
C TRP A 201 -5.21 15.56 0.83
N GLY A 202 -3.92 15.53 0.55
CA GLY A 202 -2.90 16.11 1.43
C GLY A 202 -3.09 17.61 1.69
N VAL A 203 -3.53 18.37 0.69
CA VAL A 203 -3.77 19.82 0.78
C VAL A 203 -5.18 20.14 1.32
N VAL A 204 -6.17 19.37 0.87
CA VAL A 204 -7.60 19.60 1.12
C VAL A 204 -8.00 19.12 2.52
N THR A 205 -7.51 17.96 2.97
CA THR A 205 -7.90 17.37 4.27
C THR A 205 -7.68 18.33 5.46
N PRO A 206 -6.53 19.02 5.60
CA PRO A 206 -6.35 19.99 6.69
C PRO A 206 -7.31 21.18 6.61
N ALA A 207 -7.65 21.64 5.41
CA ALA A 207 -8.62 22.72 5.21
C ALA A 207 -10.05 22.28 5.58
N LEU A 208 -10.43 21.05 5.23
CA LEU A 208 -11.72 20.46 5.60
C LEU A 208 -11.84 20.18 7.09
N ALA A 209 -10.76 19.70 7.71
CA ALA A 209 -10.69 19.51 9.16
C ALA A 209 -10.88 20.82 9.92
N ARG A 210 -10.27 21.92 9.45
CA ARG A 210 -10.50 23.28 9.99
C ARG A 210 -11.93 23.77 9.84
N ARG A 211 -12.67 23.27 8.84
CA ARG A 211 -14.10 23.54 8.62
C ARG A 211 -15.02 22.58 9.38
N GLY A 212 -14.48 21.69 10.21
CA GLY A 212 -15.26 20.72 11.00
C GLY A 212 -15.87 19.58 10.18
N ILE A 213 -15.41 19.35 8.95
CA ILE A 213 -15.89 18.21 8.15
C ILE A 213 -15.17 16.95 8.64
N SER A 214 -15.95 16.00 9.16
CA SER A 214 -15.42 14.74 9.68
C SER A 214 -15.04 13.77 8.55
N THR A 215 -14.05 12.91 8.83
CA THR A 215 -13.60 11.84 7.91
C THR A 215 -14.75 10.91 7.53
N GLU A 216 -15.64 10.62 8.48
CA GLU A 216 -16.79 9.74 8.29
C GLU A 216 -17.77 10.33 7.26
N ARG A 217 -17.96 11.65 7.26
CA ARG A 217 -18.82 12.33 6.28
C ARG A 217 -18.24 12.24 4.88
N LEU A 218 -16.91 12.41 4.75
CA LEU A 218 -16.21 12.27 3.47
C LEU A 218 -16.29 10.84 2.93
N ILE A 219 -16.10 9.84 3.78
CA ILE A 219 -16.26 8.43 3.43
C ILE A 219 -17.71 8.13 3.05
N GLY A 220 -18.68 8.65 3.80
CA GLY A 220 -20.10 8.47 3.55
C GLY A 220 -20.58 9.05 2.22
N ILE A 221 -19.94 10.13 1.73
CA ILE A 221 -20.22 10.72 0.41
C ILE A 221 -19.43 10.00 -0.69
N GLY A 222 -18.16 9.68 -0.44
CA GLY A 222 -17.30 9.07 -1.46
C GLY A 222 -17.62 7.61 -1.76
N MET A 223 -18.09 6.84 -0.77
CA MET A 223 -18.46 5.44 -0.95
C MET A 223 -19.59 5.23 -1.98
N PRO A 224 -20.77 5.90 -1.90
CA PRO A 224 -21.79 5.75 -2.93
C PRO A 224 -21.31 6.26 -4.30
N LEU A 225 -20.52 7.34 -4.35
CA LEU A 225 -19.93 7.82 -5.60
C LEU A 225 -19.03 6.76 -6.24
N SER A 226 -18.24 6.05 -5.44
CA SER A 226 -17.39 4.97 -5.95
C SER A 226 -18.18 3.77 -6.47
N LEU A 227 -19.28 3.40 -5.80
CA LEU A 227 -20.16 2.34 -6.28
C LEU A 227 -20.89 2.74 -7.58
N LEU A 228 -21.29 4.01 -7.71
CA LEU A 228 -21.86 4.55 -8.94
C LEU A 228 -20.83 4.57 -10.08
N ALA A 229 -19.59 4.96 -9.82
CA ALA A 229 -18.52 4.92 -10.81
C ALA A 229 -18.22 3.48 -11.27
N LEU A 230 -18.23 2.52 -10.34
CA LEU A 230 -18.09 1.10 -10.66
C LEU A 230 -19.26 0.58 -11.50
N ALA A 231 -20.50 0.89 -11.10
CA ALA A 231 -21.70 0.51 -11.83
C ALA A 231 -21.70 1.09 -13.25
N ALA A 232 -21.31 2.36 -13.40
CA ALA A 232 -21.15 2.99 -14.70
C ALA A 232 -20.12 2.26 -15.57
N ALA A 233 -18.96 1.92 -15.03
CA ALA A 233 -17.94 1.15 -15.75
C ALA A 233 -18.45 -0.22 -16.21
N ILE A 234 -19.26 -0.91 -15.38
CA ILE A 234 -19.86 -2.20 -15.73
C ILE A 234 -20.92 -2.05 -16.82
N VAL A 235 -21.82 -1.06 -16.70
CA VAL A 235 -22.92 -0.83 -17.66
C VAL A 235 -22.39 -0.42 -19.04
N LEU A 236 -21.34 0.40 -19.08
CA LEU A 236 -20.67 0.77 -20.34
C LEU A 236 -19.93 -0.40 -21.00
N GLY A 237 -19.56 -1.43 -20.23
CA GLY A 237 -18.97 -2.67 -20.73
C GLY A 237 -17.73 -2.39 -21.60
N PRO A 238 -17.73 -2.77 -22.90
CA PRO A 238 -16.61 -2.53 -23.82
C PRO A 238 -16.29 -1.04 -24.06
N ALA A 239 -17.27 -0.15 -23.91
CA ALA A 239 -17.06 1.29 -24.06
C ALA A 239 -16.40 1.92 -22.83
N ALA A 240 -16.27 1.18 -21.71
CA ALA A 240 -15.61 1.64 -20.51
C ALA A 240 -14.08 1.63 -20.67
N GLY A 241 -13.54 2.72 -21.20
CA GLY A 241 -12.10 2.95 -21.25
C GLY A 241 -11.48 3.18 -19.85
N TRP A 242 -10.15 3.35 -19.82
CA TRP A 242 -9.41 3.63 -18.59
C TRP A 242 -9.90 4.84 -17.76
N PRO A 243 -10.52 5.90 -18.31
CA PRO A 243 -10.98 7.02 -17.49
C PRO A 243 -12.08 6.65 -16.49
N TYR A 244 -12.94 5.67 -16.82
CA TYR A 244 -13.98 5.19 -15.91
C TYR A 244 -13.39 4.42 -14.73
N TRP A 245 -12.37 3.59 -15.00
CA TRP A 245 -11.61 2.91 -13.96
C TRP A 245 -10.79 3.89 -13.12
N ALA A 246 -10.27 4.96 -13.72
CA ALA A 246 -9.62 6.05 -12.99
C ALA A 246 -10.61 6.79 -12.08
N ALA A 247 -11.82 7.11 -12.57
CA ALA A 247 -12.87 7.75 -11.77
C ALA A 247 -13.31 6.86 -10.59
N PHE A 248 -13.46 5.55 -10.81
CA PHE A 248 -13.69 4.57 -9.76
C PHE A 248 -12.55 4.58 -8.72
N CYS A 249 -11.29 4.50 -9.17
CA CYS A 249 -10.15 4.51 -8.27
C CYS A 249 -10.04 5.81 -7.47
N VAL A 250 -10.21 6.96 -8.11
CA VAL A 250 -10.16 8.29 -7.49
C VAL A 250 -11.28 8.45 -6.46
N SER A 251 -12.50 8.03 -6.76
CA SER A 251 -13.61 8.11 -5.81
C SER A 251 -13.40 7.21 -4.58
N CYS A 252 -12.78 6.05 -4.73
CA CYS A 252 -12.38 5.18 -3.60
C CYS A 252 -11.26 5.78 -2.72
N THR A 253 -10.52 6.81 -3.17
CA THR A 253 -9.42 7.38 -2.35
C THR A 253 -9.89 7.99 -1.03
N CYS A 254 -11.18 8.36 -0.90
CA CYS A 254 -11.74 8.83 0.37
C CYS A 254 -11.58 7.78 1.49
N ALA A 255 -11.60 6.48 1.14
CA ALA A 255 -11.40 5.39 2.10
C ALA A 255 -9.99 5.35 2.68
N SER A 256 -8.99 5.92 1.98
CA SER A 256 -7.62 6.02 2.51
C SER A 256 -7.53 6.90 3.76
N LEU A 257 -8.48 7.81 3.96
CA LEU A 257 -8.57 8.65 5.16
C LEU A 257 -9.01 7.84 6.41
N ALA A 258 -9.56 6.64 6.23
CA ALA A 258 -9.92 5.76 7.35
C ALA A 258 -8.69 5.25 8.11
N GLN A 259 -7.55 5.02 7.43
CA GLN A 259 -6.29 4.60 8.08
C GLN A 259 -5.83 5.57 9.18
N PRO A 260 -5.62 6.88 8.89
CA PRO A 260 -5.23 7.83 9.92
C PRO A 260 -6.36 8.06 10.94
N ALA A 261 -7.63 8.02 10.54
CA ALA A 261 -8.74 8.21 11.46
C ALA A 261 -8.84 7.08 12.51
N VAL A 262 -8.65 5.82 12.09
CA VAL A 262 -8.56 4.66 12.99
C VAL A 262 -7.37 4.79 13.95
N ALA A 263 -6.23 5.30 13.48
CA ALA A 263 -5.07 5.54 14.33
C ALA A 263 -5.33 6.61 15.39
N MET A 264 -6.05 7.69 15.03
CA MET A 264 -6.38 8.82 15.91
C MET A 264 -7.50 8.50 16.92
N ALA A 265 -8.42 7.59 16.57
CA ALA A 265 -9.46 7.11 17.48
C ALA A 265 -8.92 6.20 18.60
N MET A 266 -7.66 5.77 18.51
CA MET A 266 -7.03 4.84 19.44
C MET A 266 -6.01 5.56 20.34
N PRO A 267 -5.75 5.05 21.56
CA PRO A 267 -4.66 5.56 22.39
C PRO A 267 -3.32 5.50 21.64
N ALA A 268 -2.44 6.48 21.85
CA ALA A 268 -1.15 6.57 21.14
C ALA A 268 -0.29 5.29 21.24
N GLN A 269 -0.42 4.55 22.34
CA GLN A 269 0.27 3.28 22.60
C GLN A 269 -0.27 2.10 21.76
N ALA A 270 -1.49 2.22 21.23
CA ALA A 270 -2.20 1.21 20.44
C ALA A 270 -2.34 1.59 18.95
N ALA A 271 -2.17 2.87 18.59
CA ALA A 271 -2.31 3.37 17.22
C ALA A 271 -1.49 2.57 16.18
N GLY A 272 -0.27 2.14 16.52
CA GLY A 272 0.55 1.30 15.64
C GLY A 272 -0.03 -0.10 15.41
N ARG A 273 -0.59 -0.73 16.45
CA ARG A 273 -1.28 -2.02 16.34
C ARG A 273 -2.59 -1.88 15.55
N ALA A 274 -3.32 -0.79 15.75
CA ALA A 274 -4.55 -0.50 15.03
C ALA A 274 -4.32 -0.30 13.53
N LEU A 275 -3.29 0.47 13.15
CA LEU A 275 -2.87 0.61 11.74
C LEU A 275 -2.48 -0.73 11.12
N SER A 276 -1.75 -1.57 11.85
CA SER A 276 -1.35 -2.89 11.37
C SER A 276 -2.54 -3.81 11.15
N ALA A 277 -3.48 -3.85 12.10
CA ALA A 277 -4.72 -4.62 11.98
C ALA A 277 -5.61 -4.10 10.84
N TYR A 278 -5.66 -2.78 10.63
CA TYR A 278 -6.42 -2.18 9.55
C TYR A 278 -5.80 -2.50 8.17
N ASN A 279 -4.47 -2.42 8.05
CA ASN A 279 -3.77 -2.84 6.84
C ASN A 279 -4.01 -4.32 6.54
N LEU A 280 -4.02 -5.17 7.56
CA LEU A 280 -4.38 -6.59 7.39
C LEU A 280 -5.79 -6.73 6.80
N ALA A 281 -6.78 -5.97 7.31
CA ALA A 281 -8.13 -5.99 6.74
C ALA A 281 -8.14 -5.54 5.27
N ILE A 282 -7.41 -4.49 4.91
CA ILE A 282 -7.28 -4.04 3.52
C ILE A 282 -6.70 -5.16 2.63
N PHE A 283 -5.56 -5.74 3.02
CA PHE A 283 -4.88 -6.76 2.22
C PHE A 283 -5.67 -8.08 2.15
N SER A 284 -6.39 -8.45 3.21
CA SER A 284 -7.35 -9.56 3.14
C SER A 284 -8.43 -9.31 2.10
N GLY A 285 -8.92 -8.07 2.00
CA GLY A 285 -9.90 -7.65 0.99
C GLY A 285 -9.34 -7.74 -0.43
N VAL A 286 -8.11 -7.26 -0.62
CA VAL A 286 -7.36 -7.42 -1.89
C VAL A 286 -7.26 -8.89 -2.26
N PHE A 287 -6.84 -9.75 -1.33
CA PHE A 287 -6.69 -11.18 -1.57
C PHE A 287 -8.02 -11.83 -1.96
N MET A 288 -9.09 -11.56 -1.22
CA MET A 288 -10.43 -12.08 -1.54
C MET A 288 -10.94 -11.63 -2.91
N ALA A 289 -10.68 -10.37 -3.29
CA ALA A 289 -11.12 -9.82 -4.57
C ALA A 289 -10.23 -10.21 -5.76
N GLN A 290 -8.98 -10.59 -5.52
CA GLN A 290 -8.08 -11.13 -6.56
C GLN A 290 -8.28 -12.63 -6.77
N TRP A 291 -8.84 -13.34 -5.79
CA TRP A 291 -9.07 -14.78 -5.85
C TRP A 291 -10.37 -15.08 -6.61
N GLY A 292 -10.22 -15.50 -7.86
CA GLY A 292 -11.30 -15.86 -8.79
C GLY A 292 -10.77 -16.07 -10.20
#